data_AF-A0A8H2LF14-F1
#
_entry.id   AF-A0A8H2LF14-F1
#
_cell.length_a   1.000
_cell.length_b   1.000
_cell.length_c   1.000
_cell.angle_alpha   90.00
_cell.angle_beta   90.00
_cell.angle_gamma   90.00
#
_symmetry.space_group_name_H-M   'P 1'
#
loop_
_entity.id
_entity.type
_entity.pdbx_description
1 polymer ?
#
loop_
_entity_poly.entity_id
_entity_poly.type
_entity_poly.pdbx_seq_one_letter_code
_entity_poly.pdbx_strand_id
1 'polypeptide(L)' 'MDIKLAQYLLPEGVMDYFEIVDHKSSEGKVHFYLEEKNVLPKEYQSELAQSKG' A
#
# COMPACT_ATOMS: atom_id res chain seq x y z
N MET A 1 10.42 -12.65 -7.24
CA MET A 1 10.45 -11.40 -8.03
C MET A 1 10.99 -10.27 -7.16
N ASP A 2 11.65 -9.25 -7.72
CA ASP A 2 12.01 -8.07 -6.92
C ASP A 2 10.77 -7.20 -6.70
N ILE A 3 10.28 -7.16 -5.46
CA ILE A 3 9.09 -6.41 -5.05
C ILE A 3 9.31 -4.90 -5.24
N LYS A 4 10.55 -4.40 -5.09
CA LYS A 4 10.88 -3.00 -5.35
C LYS A 4 10.80 -2.63 -6.83
N LEU A 5 10.87 -3.60 -7.73
CA LEU A 5 10.64 -3.36 -9.14
C LEU A 5 9.15 -3.49 -9.48
N ALA A 6 8.45 -4.39 -8.79
CA ALA A 6 7.02 -4.64 -8.98
C ALA A 6 6.14 -3.41 -8.71
N GLN A 7 6.53 -2.56 -7.75
CA GLN A 7 5.82 -1.31 -7.46
C GLN A 7 5.73 -0.35 -8.66
N TYR A 8 6.65 -0.42 -9.63
CA TYR A 8 6.59 0.39 -10.86
C TYR A 8 5.57 -0.12 -11.89
N LEU A 9 5.03 -1.33 -11.69
CA LEU A 9 3.98 -1.90 -12.55
C LEU A 9 2.58 -1.51 -12.08
N LEU A 10 2.45 -1.01 -10.85
CA LEU A 10 1.17 -0.60 -10.28
C LEU A 10 0.85 0.84 -10.67
N PRO A 11 -0.44 1.21 -10.76
CA PRO A 11 -0.84 2.59 -10.96
C PRO A 11 -0.25 3.53 -9.91
N GLU A 12 0.02 4.76 -10.33
CA GLU A 12 0.47 5.83 -9.44
C GLU A 12 -0.52 6.02 -8.28
N GLY A 13 0.00 6.24 -7.06
CA GLY A 13 -0.80 6.43 -5.86
C GLY A 13 -1.22 5.16 -5.12
N VAL A 14 -1.14 3.97 -5.73
CA VAL A 14 -1.51 2.71 -5.03
C VAL A 14 -0.62 2.48 -3.80
N MET A 15 0.69 2.70 -3.95
CA MET A 15 1.64 2.51 -2.86
C MET A 15 1.58 3.60 -1.78
N ASP A 16 0.77 4.65 -1.95
CA ASP A 16 0.53 5.64 -0.89
C ASP A 16 -0.32 5.05 0.24
N TYR A 17 -1.25 4.15 -0.10
CA TYR A 17 -2.23 3.57 0.81
C TYR A 17 -2.03 2.08 1.03
N PHE A 18 -1.39 1.38 0.10
CA PHE A 18 -1.22 -0.07 0.16
C PHE A 18 0.26 -0.48 0.17
N GLU A 19 0.53 -1.67 0.70
CA GLU A 19 1.83 -2.33 0.58
C GLU A 19 1.68 -3.75 0.07
N ILE A 20 2.66 -4.22 -0.73
CA ILE A 20 2.67 -5.60 -1.24
C ILE A 20 3.13 -6.52 -0.12
N VAL A 21 2.26 -7.42 0.31
CA VAL A 21 2.55 -8.38 1.40
C VAL A 21 2.92 -9.77 0.87
N ASP A 22 2.43 -10.14 -0.31
CA ASP A 22 2.74 -11.44 -0.93
C ASP A 22 2.65 -11.34 -2.47
N HIS A 23 3.29 -12.28 -3.16
CA HIS A 23 3.12 -12.49 -4.59
C HIS A 23 3.13 -13.97 -4.94
N LYS A 24 2.22 -14.37 -5.84
CA LYS A 24 2.16 -15.73 -6.37
C LYS A 24 2.28 -15.70 -7.88
N SER A 25 3.21 -16.51 -8.40
CA SER A 25 3.41 -16.65 -9.84
C SER A 25 2.82 -17.97 -10.30
N SER A 26 1.92 -17.94 -11.29
CA SER A 26 1.33 -19.14 -11.89
C SER A 26 0.98 -18.88 -13.34
N GLU A 27 1.24 -19.85 -14.22
CA GLU A 27 0.80 -19.82 -15.64
C GLU A 27 1.20 -18.53 -16.39
N GLY A 28 2.39 -18.00 -16.12
CA GLY A 28 2.88 -16.77 -16.76
C GLY A 28 2.22 -15.48 -16.24
N LYS A 29 1.41 -15.57 -15.18
CA LYS A 29 0.80 -14.43 -14.48
C LYS A 29 1.44 -14.26 -13.11
N VAL A 30 1.44 -13.03 -12.63
CA VAL A 30 1.80 -12.70 -11.25
C VAL A 30 0.60 -12.09 -10.55
N HIS A 31 0.24 -12.66 -9.40
CA HIS A 31 -0.79 -12.18 -8.52
C HIS A 31 -0.13 -11.47 -7.34
N PHE A 32 -0.43 -10.18 -7.15
CA PHE A 32 0.02 -9.41 -6.01
C PHE A 32 -1.07 -9.36 -4.94
N TYR A 33 -0.67 -9.52 -3.69
CA TYR A 33 -1.53 -9.32 -2.54
C TYR A 33 -1.10 -8.05 -1.83
N LEU A 34 -2.07 -7.18 -1.59
CA LEU A 34 -1.87 -5.85 -1.03
C LEU A 34 -2.63 -5.75 0.29
N GLU A 35 -2.01 -5.15 1.29
CA GLU A 35 -2.67 -4.74 2.53
C GLU A 35 -2.69 -3.23 2.64
N GLU A 36 -3.76 -2.70 3.21
CA GLU A 36 -3.89 -1.27 3.47
C GLU A 36 -3.00 -0.87 4.65
N LYS A 37 -2.21 0.17 4.44
CA LYS A 37 -1.39 0.77 5.48
C LYS A 37 -2.29 1.40 6.53
N ASN A 38 -2.02 1.09 7.80
CA ASN A 38 -2.67 1.76 8.93
C ASN A 38 -2.06 3.16 9.16
N VAL A 39 -2.18 4.05 8.18
CA VAL A 39 -1.67 5.42 8.23
C VAL A 39 -2.84 6.39 8.20
N LEU A 40 -2.75 7.45 9.01
CA LEU A 40 -3.72 8.54 8.94
C LEU A 40 -3.68 9.15 7.53
N PRO A 41 -4.83 9.35 6.87
CA PRO A 41 -4.85 10.04 5.60
C PRO A 41 -4.15 11.38 5.75
N LYS A 42 -3.35 11.78 4.75
CA LYS A 42 -2.51 12.99 4.81
C LYS A 42 -3.31 14.24 5.26
N GLU A 43 -4.58 14.30 4.88
CA GLU A 43 -5.54 15.35 5.22
C GLU A 43 -5.82 15.47 6.74
N TYR A 44 -5.65 14.38 7.50
CA TYR A 44 -5.86 14.33 8.96
C TYR A 44 -4.56 14.28 9.76
N GLN A 45 -3.39 14.29 9.11
CA GLN A 45 -2.10 14.24 9.82
C GLN A 45 -1.81 15.51 10.64
N SER A 46 -2.40 16.65 10.25
CA SER A 46 -2.28 17.94 10.96
C SER A 46 -3.31 18.15 12.06
N GLU A 47 -4.32 17.27 12.17
CA GLU A 47 -5.25 17.33 13.30
C GLU A 47 -4.59 16.67 14.51
N LEU A 48 -4.01 17.49 15.40
CA LEU A 48 -3.69 17.06 16.76
C LEU A 48 -4.96 16.46 17.35
N ALA A 49 -4.97 15.13 17.52
CA ALA A 49 -6.11 14.40 18.09
C ALA A 49 -6.52 15.06 19.40
N GLN A 50 -7.62 15.82 19.39
CA GLN A 50 -8.13 16.46 20.59
C GLN A 50 -8.82 15.40 21.43
N SER A 51 -8.22 15.10 22.59
CA SER A 51 -8.84 14.29 23.62
C SER A 51 -10.15 14.93 24.05
N LYS A 52 -11.28 14.25 23.82
CA LYS A 52 -12.58 14.60 24.41
C LYS A 52 -12.71 13.90 25.76
N GLY A 53 -11.81 14.26 26.68
CA GLY A 53 -11.85 13.81 28.07
C GLY A 53 -13.15 14.18 28.76
#